data_AF-A0A3A6QK81-F1
#
_entry.id   AF-A0A3A6QK81-F1
#
_cell.length_a   1.000
_cell.length_b   1.000
_cell.length_c   1.000
_cell.angle_alpha   90.00
_cell.angle_beta   90.00
_cell.angle_gamma   90.00
#
_symmetry.space_group_name_H-M   'P 1'
#
loop_
_entity.id
_entity.type
_entity.pdbx_description
1 polymer ?
#
loop_
_entity_poly.entity_id
_entity_poly.type
_entity_poly.pdbx_seq_one_letter_code
_entity_poly.pdbx_strand_id
1 'polypeptide(L)'
;MLKKKEEIHFFDKVLRLSNAGLMQKDIASQIEKYGTTKERAIAKSCLQSIARGAGFSQGLKPWVSANAYLGLLGGEKASNFEQGLRDALGALKVDEASGSAIAKVLIKPLLGVLLLLLVSALLAAYAFPSLSEQAPRQTWGFLSLSGEQFGLFWLHNGLYVLGLFSVLLPLMVLSLSRYCGEHRVKLDVLPVYRQYRFIHCTNFLTSTAHQTAVGTPLKESLEHYREHATPYMKHHINTMLRALGAGKSNIGDILDSGLLDAEELDTVKLLSDSGNASVILKKSALMHSEQLLLEIDRLKTWGSRILFTLLATVGAWMALGVGSLALHIATTFSLT
;
A
#
# COMPACT_ATOMS: atom_id res chain seq x y z
N MET A 1 10.85 -0.27 20.30
CA MET A 1 9.73 0.07 19.40
C MET A 1 8.97 -1.20 19.01
N LEU A 2 7.65 -1.16 18.95
CA LEU A 2 6.81 -2.28 18.49
C LEU A 2 6.94 -2.46 16.96
N LYS A 3 6.71 -3.67 16.47
CA LYS A 3 6.48 -3.88 15.02
C LYS A 3 5.08 -3.36 14.67
N LYS A 4 4.87 -2.84 13.45
CA LYS A 4 3.57 -2.29 13.00
C LYS A 4 2.35 -3.17 13.33
N LYS A 5 2.42 -4.48 13.11
CA LYS A 5 1.33 -5.41 13.46
C LYS A 5 1.09 -5.53 14.97
N GLU A 6 2.16 -5.53 15.76
CA GLU A 6 2.08 -5.53 17.23
C GLU A 6 1.47 -4.21 17.73
N GLU A 7 1.81 -3.09 17.07
CA GLU A 7 1.27 -1.76 17.36
C GLU A 7 -0.24 -1.69 17.07
N ILE A 8 -0.68 -2.12 15.87
CA ILE A 8 -2.11 -2.20 15.53
C ILE A 8 -2.87 -3.05 16.55
N HIS A 9 -2.34 -4.23 16.91
CA HIS A 9 -2.98 -5.11 17.88
C HIS A 9 -3.07 -4.47 19.28
N PHE A 10 -2.01 -3.78 19.70
CA PHE A 10 -2.00 -3.06 20.97
C PHE A 10 -3.06 -1.94 21.00
N PHE A 11 -3.09 -1.08 19.97
CA PHE A 11 -4.08 0.00 19.89
C PHE A 11 -5.51 -0.52 19.77
N ASP A 12 -5.74 -1.61 19.04
CA ASP A 12 -7.06 -2.24 18.94
C ASP A 12 -7.53 -2.80 20.30
N LYS A 13 -6.62 -3.41 21.05
CA LYS A 13 -6.88 -3.86 22.43
C LYS A 13 -7.23 -2.68 23.35
N VAL A 14 -6.45 -1.60 23.32
CA VAL A 14 -6.71 -0.39 24.11
C VAL A 14 -8.06 0.24 23.72
N LEU A 15 -8.38 0.31 22.43
CA LEU A 15 -9.67 0.83 21.94
C LEU A 15 -10.85 -0.02 22.40
N ARG A 16 -10.75 -1.35 22.37
CA ARG A 16 -11.80 -2.25 22.89
C ARG A 16 -12.07 -2.01 24.37
N LEU A 17 -11.01 -1.84 25.17
CA LEU A 17 -11.14 -1.58 26.60
C LEU A 17 -11.71 -0.18 26.88
N SER A 18 -11.30 0.83 26.10
CA SER A 18 -11.88 2.18 26.17
C SER A 18 -13.36 2.18 25.82
N ASN A 19 -13.76 1.52 24.73
CA ASN A 19 -15.18 1.39 24.33
C ASN A 19 -16.02 0.62 25.36
N ALA A 20 -15.39 -0.22 26.20
CA ALA A 20 -16.04 -0.88 27.33
C ALA A 20 -16.21 0.03 28.56
N GLY A 21 -15.83 1.31 28.44
CA GLY A 21 -15.96 2.32 29.50
C GLY A 21 -14.80 2.34 30.50
N LEU A 22 -13.69 1.62 30.25
CA LEU A 22 -12.54 1.64 31.15
C LEU A 22 -11.74 2.93 31.01
N MET A 23 -11.33 3.50 32.14
CA MET A 23 -10.48 4.67 32.16
C MET A 23 -9.03 4.31 31.81
N GLN A 24 -8.27 5.27 31.29
CA GLN A 24 -6.89 5.07 30.82
C GLN A 24 -5.98 4.35 31.83
N LYS A 25 -6.13 4.67 33.13
CA LYS A 25 -5.39 4.03 34.22
C LYS A 25 -5.75 2.56 34.36
N ASP A 26 -7.04 2.22 34.35
CA ASP A 26 -7.53 0.85 34.49
C ASP A 26 -7.15 0.00 33.28
N ILE A 27 -7.22 0.59 32.07
CA ILE A 27 -6.73 -0.03 30.84
C ILE A 27 -5.25 -0.41 30.99
N ALA A 28 -4.42 0.54 31.42
CA ALA A 28 -2.99 0.31 31.58
C ALA A 28 -2.72 -0.76 32.67
N SER A 29 -3.42 -0.72 33.81
CA SER A 29 -3.33 -1.75 34.85
C SER A 29 -3.77 -3.13 34.37
N GLN A 30 -4.80 -3.24 33.54
CA GLN A 30 -5.26 -4.51 32.98
C GLN A 30 -4.22 -5.08 32.00
N ILE A 31 -3.64 -4.24 31.14
CA ILE A 31 -2.60 -4.65 30.20
C ILE A 31 -1.31 -5.02 30.94
N GLU A 32 -0.97 -4.36 32.04
CA GLU A 32 0.16 -4.76 32.89
C GLU A 32 -0.03 -6.17 33.48
N LYS A 33 -1.25 -6.52 33.90
CA LYS A 33 -1.56 -7.83 34.49
C LYS A 33 -1.59 -8.95 33.46
N TYR A 34 -2.25 -8.74 32.32
CA TYR A 34 -2.58 -9.81 31.37
C TYR A 34 -1.87 -9.70 30.01
N GLY A 35 -1.14 -8.60 29.76
CA GLY A 35 -0.42 -8.38 28.51
C GLY A 35 0.84 -9.25 28.36
N THR A 36 1.40 -9.23 27.15
CA THR A 36 2.71 -9.83 26.84
C THR A 36 3.85 -9.06 27.50
N THR A 37 5.06 -9.62 27.58
CA THR A 37 6.23 -8.95 28.19
C THR A 37 6.47 -7.52 27.68
N LYS A 38 6.31 -7.30 26.38
CA LYS A 38 6.42 -5.96 25.76
C LYS A 38 5.27 -5.04 26.15
N GLU A 39 4.03 -5.54 26.09
CA GLU A 39 2.83 -4.78 26.46
C GLU A 39 2.85 -4.38 27.94
N ARG A 40 3.36 -5.25 28.82
CA ARG A 40 3.54 -4.93 30.25
C ARG A 40 4.53 -3.79 30.46
N ALA A 41 5.65 -3.77 29.73
CA ALA A 41 6.61 -2.68 29.80
C ALA A 41 6.00 -1.35 29.33
N ILE A 42 5.21 -1.39 28.26
CA ILE A 42 4.45 -0.25 27.75
C ILE A 42 3.46 0.25 28.80
N ALA A 43 2.64 -0.66 29.34
CA ALA A 43 1.64 -0.36 30.35
C ALA A 43 2.25 0.26 31.61
N LYS A 44 3.38 -0.27 32.10
CA LYS A 44 4.11 0.30 33.24
C LYS A 44 4.51 1.75 33.01
N SER A 45 5.02 2.07 31.83
CA SER A 45 5.35 3.46 31.52
C SER A 45 4.13 4.35 31.35
N CYS A 46 3.05 3.84 30.74
CA CYS A 46 1.80 4.59 30.65
C CYS A 46 1.27 4.92 32.06
N LEU A 47 1.32 3.95 32.99
CA LEU A 47 0.97 4.15 34.39
C LEU A 47 1.90 5.17 35.07
N GLN A 48 3.22 5.11 34.83
CA GLN A 48 4.17 6.09 35.35
C GLN A 48 3.91 7.50 34.80
N SER A 49 3.56 7.62 33.53
CA SER A 49 3.19 8.87 32.88
C SER A 49 1.95 9.48 33.53
N ILE A 50 0.89 8.67 33.66
CA ILE A 50 -0.36 9.05 34.32
C ILE A 50 -0.11 9.46 35.79
N ALA A 51 0.71 8.69 36.52
CA ALA A 51 1.04 9.00 37.91
C ALA A 51 1.79 10.33 38.08
N ARG A 52 2.50 10.79 37.04
CA ARG A 52 3.19 12.10 37.02
C ARG A 52 2.28 13.23 36.54
N GLY A 53 0.98 12.97 36.32
CA GLY A 53 0.04 13.95 35.77
C GLY A 53 0.20 14.19 34.26
N ALA A 54 1.03 13.40 33.57
CA ALA A 54 1.12 13.40 32.12
C ALA A 54 0.09 12.43 31.52
N GLY A 55 -0.23 12.61 30.23
CA GLY A 55 -1.20 11.79 29.54
C GLY A 55 -0.74 10.33 29.29
N PHE A 56 -1.69 9.46 28.94
CA PHE A 56 -1.42 8.08 28.52
C PHE A 56 -0.54 8.04 27.26
N SER A 57 -0.77 8.96 26.30
CA SER A 57 0.02 9.05 25.06
C SER A 57 1.52 9.26 25.31
N GLN A 58 1.86 10.00 26.37
CA GLN A 58 3.25 10.34 26.66
C GLN A 58 4.08 9.15 27.14
N GLY A 59 3.42 8.21 27.83
CA GLY A 59 4.00 6.90 28.08
C GLY A 59 4.37 6.23 26.75
N LEU A 60 3.46 6.20 25.77
CA LEU A 60 3.61 5.45 24.52
C LEU A 60 4.70 5.94 23.55
N LYS A 61 5.13 7.20 23.66
CA LYS A 61 6.05 7.86 22.71
C LYS A 61 7.25 7.03 22.22
N PRO A 62 8.01 6.28 23.05
CA PRO A 62 9.17 5.52 22.58
C PRO A 62 8.82 4.15 21.96
N TRP A 63 7.57 3.70 22.04
CA TRP A 63 7.14 2.38 21.57
C TRP A 63 6.37 2.38 20.27
N VAL A 64 5.74 3.51 19.94
CA VAL A 64 4.82 3.64 18.80
C VAL A 64 5.41 4.57 17.72
N SER A 65 4.88 4.49 16.51
CA SER A 65 5.22 5.37 15.40
C SER A 65 4.82 6.82 15.69
N ALA A 66 5.54 7.78 15.10
CA ALA A 66 5.27 9.20 15.31
C ALA A 66 3.84 9.60 14.91
N ASN A 67 3.35 9.10 13.77
CA ASN A 67 1.98 9.39 13.30
C ASN A 67 0.90 8.81 14.24
N ALA A 68 1.10 7.60 14.78
CA ALA A 68 0.17 7.01 15.74
C ALA A 68 0.18 7.76 17.08
N TYR A 69 1.38 8.13 17.57
CA TYR A 69 1.53 8.95 18.77
C TYR A 69 0.80 10.30 18.63
N LEU A 70 1.02 11.01 17.52
CA LEU A 70 0.40 12.32 17.29
C LEU A 70 -1.13 12.22 17.15
N GLY A 71 -1.64 11.17 16.50
CA GLY A 71 -3.08 10.90 16.42
C GLY A 71 -3.70 10.71 17.81
N LEU A 72 -3.06 9.91 18.66
CA LEU A 72 -3.52 9.69 20.03
C LEU A 72 -3.42 10.95 20.90
N LEU A 73 -2.29 11.65 20.83
CA LEU A 73 -2.05 12.88 21.58
C LEU A 73 -3.06 13.98 21.22
N GLY A 74 -3.43 14.10 19.94
CA GLY A 74 -4.45 15.03 19.48
C GLY A 74 -5.81 14.75 20.12
N GLY A 75 -6.24 13.48 20.14
CA GLY A 75 -7.47 13.08 20.81
C GLY A 75 -7.44 13.30 22.32
N GLU A 76 -6.31 12.99 22.98
CA GLU A 76 -6.15 13.21 24.42
C GLU A 76 -6.21 14.70 24.79
N LYS A 77 -5.56 15.59 24.01
CA LYS A 77 -5.66 17.05 24.18
C LYS A 77 -7.08 17.56 23.96
N ALA A 78 -7.83 16.95 23.04
CA ALA A 78 -9.23 17.28 22.77
C ALA A 78 -10.21 16.61 23.76
N SER A 79 -9.72 15.97 24.83
CA SER A 79 -10.53 15.19 25.78
C SER A 79 -11.39 14.10 25.14
N ASN A 80 -10.98 13.62 23.96
CA ASN A 80 -11.63 12.54 23.22
C ASN A 80 -10.60 11.43 22.93
N PHE A 81 -10.31 10.65 23.96
CA PHE A 81 -9.31 9.57 23.92
C PHE A 81 -9.67 8.47 22.91
N GLU A 82 -10.96 8.10 22.83
CA GLU A 82 -11.45 7.10 21.87
C GLU A 82 -11.22 7.52 20.43
N GLN A 83 -11.52 8.78 20.10
CA GLN A 83 -11.23 9.30 18.76
C GLN A 83 -9.72 9.33 18.50
N GLY A 84 -8.90 9.70 19.49
CA GLY A 84 -7.44 9.65 19.35
C GLY A 84 -6.89 8.26 19.07
N LEU A 85 -7.46 7.21 19.70
CA LEU A 85 -7.13 5.82 19.40
C LEU A 85 -7.54 5.41 17.98
N ARG A 86 -8.71 5.87 17.51
CA ARG A 86 -9.16 5.65 16.13
C ARG A 86 -8.26 6.36 15.12
N ASP A 87 -7.86 7.59 15.39
CA ASP A 87 -6.92 8.37 14.56
C ASP A 87 -5.55 7.68 14.51
N ALA A 88 -5.05 7.19 15.65
CA ALA A 88 -3.81 6.43 15.71
C ALA A 88 -3.88 5.11 14.90
N LEU A 89 -4.97 4.35 15.05
CA LEU A 89 -5.21 3.14 14.25
C LEU A 89 -5.35 3.45 12.76
N GLY A 90 -6.00 4.55 12.40
CA GLY A 90 -6.12 5.03 11.03
C GLY A 90 -4.74 5.30 10.41
N ALA A 91 -3.90 6.08 11.10
CA ALA A 91 -2.52 6.32 10.69
C ALA A 91 -1.73 5.03 10.51
N LEU A 92 -1.86 4.06 11.42
CA LEU A 92 -1.14 2.78 11.30
C LEU A 92 -1.59 1.94 10.10
N LYS A 93 -2.89 1.95 9.80
CA LYS A 93 -3.45 1.27 8.62
C LYS A 93 -2.97 1.91 7.33
N VAL A 94 -2.96 3.24 7.27
CA VAL A 94 -2.41 4.02 6.13
C VAL A 94 -0.92 3.74 5.96
N ASP A 95 -0.16 3.71 7.05
CA ASP A 95 1.26 3.37 7.06
C ASP A 95 1.54 1.91 6.64
N GLU A 96 0.62 0.97 6.91
CA GLU A 96 0.71 -0.42 6.44
C GLU A 96 0.43 -0.52 4.93
N ALA A 97 -0.60 0.20 4.49
CA ALA A 97 -1.01 0.35 3.09
C ALA A 97 0.11 0.91 2.19
N SER A 98 0.91 1.85 2.70
CA SER A 98 1.72 2.75 1.87
C SER A 98 3.10 2.26 1.43
N GLY A 99 3.57 1.06 1.77
CA GLY A 99 4.91 0.66 1.29
C GLY A 99 5.29 -0.81 1.36
N SER A 100 4.83 -1.58 2.36
CA SER A 100 5.22 -3.00 2.48
C SER A 100 4.12 -3.97 2.08
N ALA A 101 2.85 -3.56 2.18
CA ALA A 101 1.72 -4.40 1.83
C ALA A 101 1.63 -4.61 0.30
N ILE A 102 1.70 -3.54 -0.49
CA ILE A 102 1.59 -3.62 -1.96
C ILE A 102 2.73 -4.46 -2.56
N ALA A 103 3.98 -4.20 -2.15
CA ALA A 103 5.13 -4.98 -2.62
C ALA A 103 5.02 -6.47 -2.26
N LYS A 104 4.65 -6.80 -1.01
CA LYS A 104 4.50 -8.20 -0.58
C LYS A 104 3.30 -8.91 -1.20
N VAL A 105 2.23 -8.18 -1.50
CA VAL A 105 1.04 -8.69 -2.20
C VAL A 105 1.38 -9.06 -3.65
N LEU A 106 2.30 -8.34 -4.30
CA LEU A 106 2.70 -8.60 -5.69
C LEU A 106 3.82 -9.64 -5.84
N ILE A 107 4.70 -9.83 -4.84
CA ILE A 107 5.80 -10.81 -4.92
C ILE A 107 5.30 -12.25 -5.10
N LYS A 108 4.25 -12.65 -4.37
CA LYS A 108 3.70 -14.03 -4.48
C LYS A 108 3.16 -14.34 -5.88
N PRO A 109 2.30 -13.49 -6.48
CA PRO A 109 1.93 -13.53 -7.89
C PRO A 109 3.10 -13.75 -8.86
N LEU A 110 4.17 -12.96 -8.69
CA LEU A 110 5.32 -12.97 -9.60
C LEU A 110 6.03 -14.34 -9.61
N LEU A 111 6.16 -14.99 -8.45
CA LEU A 111 6.72 -16.34 -8.37
C LEU A 111 5.86 -17.37 -9.11
N GLY A 112 4.52 -17.25 -9.00
CA GLY A 112 3.59 -18.12 -9.72
C GLY A 112 3.69 -17.95 -11.23
N VAL A 113 3.79 -16.71 -11.72
CA VAL A 113 4.03 -16.41 -13.13
C VAL A 113 5.36 -16.96 -13.58
N LEU A 114 6.45 -16.71 -12.85
CA LEU A 114 7.77 -17.21 -13.19
C LEU A 114 7.79 -18.74 -13.29
N LEU A 115 7.17 -19.44 -12.33
CA LEU A 115 7.08 -20.90 -12.33
C LEU A 115 6.29 -21.40 -13.55
N LEU A 116 5.15 -20.78 -13.87
CA LEU A 116 4.36 -21.14 -15.04
C LEU A 116 5.13 -20.95 -16.34
N LEU A 117 5.84 -19.83 -16.50
CA LEU A 117 6.67 -19.55 -17.67
C LEU A 117 7.80 -20.58 -17.81
N LEU A 118 8.46 -20.92 -16.70
CA LEU A 118 9.51 -21.94 -16.66
C LEU A 118 8.98 -23.32 -17.04
N VAL A 119 7.85 -23.74 -16.46
CA VAL A 119 7.20 -25.03 -16.81
C VAL A 119 6.82 -25.04 -18.28
N SER A 120 6.29 -23.93 -18.81
CA SER A 120 5.91 -23.84 -20.22
C SER A 120 7.11 -23.98 -21.15
N ALA A 121 8.25 -23.37 -20.80
CA ALA A 121 9.50 -23.52 -21.53
C ALA A 121 10.03 -24.97 -21.47
N LEU A 122 9.99 -25.63 -20.30
CA LEU A 122 10.40 -27.02 -20.16
C LEU A 122 9.54 -27.99 -20.98
N LEU A 123 8.22 -27.77 -21.01
CA LEU A 123 7.32 -28.57 -21.85
C LEU A 123 7.68 -28.44 -23.33
N ALA A 124 7.99 -27.23 -23.80
CA ALA A 124 8.44 -27.00 -25.17
C ALA A 124 9.82 -27.60 -25.48
N ALA A 125 10.74 -27.62 -24.52
CA ALA A 125 12.08 -28.18 -24.72
C ALA A 125 12.12 -29.72 -24.71
N TYR A 126 11.26 -30.37 -23.92
CA TYR A 126 11.34 -31.81 -23.68
C TYR A 126 10.07 -32.58 -24.05
N ALA A 127 8.90 -32.12 -23.61
CA ALA A 127 7.65 -32.87 -23.79
C ALA A 127 7.16 -32.86 -25.24
N PHE A 128 7.07 -31.67 -25.86
CA PHE A 128 6.61 -31.55 -27.24
C PHE A 128 7.53 -32.25 -28.26
N PRO A 129 8.87 -32.14 -28.18
CA PRO A 129 9.77 -32.90 -29.04
C PRO A 129 9.60 -34.41 -28.92
N SER A 130 9.53 -34.95 -27.70
CA SER A 130 9.33 -36.39 -27.47
C SER A 130 7.99 -36.91 -28.02
N LEU A 131 6.94 -36.08 -27.99
CA LEU A 131 5.65 -36.43 -28.60
C LEU A 131 5.68 -36.32 -30.14
N SER A 132 6.53 -35.45 -30.69
CA SER A 132 6.68 -35.29 -32.16
C SER A 132 7.39 -36.45 -32.83
N GLU A 133 8.20 -37.21 -32.08
CA GLU A 133 8.78 -38.48 -32.56
C GLU A 133 7.72 -39.57 -32.74
N GLN A 134 6.61 -39.48 -32.01
CA GLN A 134 5.54 -40.49 -31.98
C GLN A 134 4.37 -40.15 -32.91
N ALA A 135 4.09 -38.86 -33.14
CA ALA A 135 3.08 -38.42 -34.11
C ALA A 135 3.55 -37.23 -34.94
N PRO A 136 3.38 -37.28 -36.28
CA PRO A 136 3.78 -36.20 -37.17
C PRO A 136 3.07 -34.89 -36.84
N ARG A 137 3.80 -33.77 -36.92
CA ARG A 137 3.30 -32.42 -36.53
C ARG A 137 2.02 -32.01 -37.25
N GLN A 138 1.77 -32.53 -38.45
CA GLN A 138 0.57 -32.21 -39.23
C GLN A 138 -0.72 -32.74 -38.60
N THR A 139 -0.65 -33.75 -37.73
CA THR A 139 -1.83 -34.31 -37.05
C THR A 139 -2.13 -33.62 -35.72
N TRP A 140 -1.34 -32.61 -35.34
CA TRP A 140 -1.49 -31.95 -34.06
C TRP A 140 -2.68 -30.99 -34.08
N GLY A 141 -3.47 -31.01 -33.01
CA GLY A 141 -4.57 -30.06 -32.83
C GLY A 141 -4.07 -28.65 -32.52
N PHE A 142 -4.96 -27.66 -32.70
CA PHE A 142 -4.66 -26.25 -32.42
C PHE A 142 -4.13 -26.00 -31.01
N LEU A 143 -4.66 -26.68 -29.99
CA LEU A 143 -4.24 -26.52 -28.60
C LEU A 143 -2.78 -26.95 -28.37
N SER A 144 -2.36 -28.05 -29.01
CA SER A 144 -0.99 -28.55 -28.92
C SER A 144 0.01 -27.64 -29.63
N LEU A 145 -0.33 -27.19 -30.85
CA LEU A 145 0.52 -26.29 -31.64
C LEU A 145 0.69 -24.92 -30.95
N SER A 146 -0.41 -24.35 -30.47
CA SER A 146 -0.39 -23.02 -29.83
C SER A 146 0.30 -23.05 -28.46
N GLY A 147 0.18 -24.15 -27.71
CA GLY A 147 0.94 -24.39 -26.48
C GLY A 147 2.45 -24.60 -26.71
N GLU A 148 2.83 -25.36 -27.75
CA GLU A 148 4.24 -25.51 -28.16
C GLU A 148 4.84 -24.15 -28.52
N GLN A 149 4.16 -23.36 -29.36
CA GLN A 149 4.61 -22.02 -29.76
C GLN A 149 4.79 -21.08 -28.58
N PHE A 150 3.85 -21.08 -27.63
CA PHE A 150 3.96 -20.28 -26.41
C PHE A 150 5.19 -20.68 -25.59
N GLY A 151 5.38 -21.97 -25.35
CA GLY A 151 6.55 -22.47 -24.61
C GLY A 151 7.87 -22.17 -25.34
N LEU A 152 7.93 -22.34 -26.66
CA LEU A 152 9.11 -22.01 -27.47
C LEU A 152 9.44 -20.52 -27.46
N PHE A 153 8.43 -19.64 -27.49
CA PHE A 153 8.63 -18.20 -27.36
C PHE A 153 9.34 -17.87 -26.04
N TRP A 154 8.87 -18.43 -24.92
CA TRP A 154 9.48 -18.21 -23.61
C TRP A 154 10.84 -18.90 -23.45
N LEU A 155 11.06 -20.04 -24.08
CA LEU A 155 12.36 -20.72 -24.09
C LEU A 155 13.44 -19.83 -24.75
N HIS A 156 13.14 -19.27 -25.93
CA HIS A 156 14.12 -18.49 -26.70
C HIS A 156 14.20 -17.03 -26.27
N ASN A 157 13.06 -16.40 -25.99
CA ASN A 157 12.98 -14.96 -25.72
C ASN A 157 12.82 -14.63 -24.22
N GLY A 158 12.59 -15.63 -23.37
CA GLY A 158 12.29 -15.40 -21.94
C GLY A 158 13.40 -14.66 -21.20
N LEU A 159 14.67 -14.98 -21.47
CA LEU A 159 15.80 -14.27 -20.86
C LEU A 159 15.88 -12.80 -21.29
N TYR A 160 15.63 -12.50 -22.58
CA TYR A 160 15.59 -11.12 -23.07
C TYR A 160 14.43 -10.33 -22.47
N VAL A 161 13.26 -10.95 -22.37
CA VAL A 161 12.08 -10.36 -21.74
C VAL A 161 12.34 -10.10 -20.25
N LEU A 162 12.87 -11.08 -19.52
CA LEU A 162 13.23 -10.91 -18.11
C LEU A 162 14.30 -9.83 -17.92
N GLY A 163 15.33 -9.81 -18.77
CA GLY A 163 16.37 -8.79 -18.78
C GLY A 163 15.79 -7.38 -19.00
N LEU A 164 14.89 -7.22 -19.98
CA LEU A 164 14.20 -5.96 -20.23
C LEU A 164 13.39 -5.50 -19.01
N PHE A 165 12.59 -6.37 -18.41
CA PHE A 165 11.82 -6.02 -17.20
C PHE A 165 12.71 -5.73 -15.99
N SER A 166 13.86 -6.40 -15.86
CA SER A 166 14.80 -6.15 -14.76
C SER A 166 15.39 -4.75 -14.79
N VAL A 167 15.45 -4.10 -15.96
CA VAL A 167 15.92 -2.72 -16.14
C VAL A 167 14.75 -1.72 -16.08
N LEU A 168 13.64 -2.03 -16.76
CA LEU A 168 12.48 -1.13 -16.83
C LEU A 168 11.80 -0.92 -15.47
N LEU A 169 11.67 -1.95 -14.64
CA LEU A 169 11.00 -1.83 -13.34
C LEU A 169 11.74 -0.88 -12.38
N PRO A 170 13.08 -0.98 -12.17
CA PRO A 170 13.82 0.00 -11.39
C PRO A 170 13.74 1.42 -11.96
N LEU A 171 13.83 1.58 -13.28
CA LEU A 171 13.69 2.89 -13.93
C LEU A 171 12.32 3.51 -13.65
N MET A 172 11.26 2.70 -13.71
CA MET A 172 9.90 3.13 -13.35
C MET A 172 9.81 3.56 -11.88
N VAL A 173 10.37 2.78 -10.94
CA VAL A 173 10.38 3.11 -9.51
C VAL A 173 11.16 4.39 -9.22
N LEU A 174 12.30 4.58 -9.90
CA LEU A 174 13.09 5.81 -9.80
C LEU A 174 12.33 7.00 -10.37
N SER A 175 11.65 6.82 -11.51
CA SER A 175 10.78 7.85 -12.10
C SER A 175 9.68 8.28 -11.13
N LEU A 176 9.00 7.32 -10.48
CA LEU A 176 7.94 7.61 -9.50
C LEU A 176 8.42 8.55 -8.38
N SER A 177 9.58 8.25 -7.79
CA SER A 177 10.11 8.97 -6.63
C SER A 177 10.84 10.27 -6.98
N ARG A 178 11.44 10.38 -8.17
CA ARG A 178 12.33 11.48 -8.55
C ARG A 178 11.77 12.43 -9.60
N TYR A 179 10.97 11.92 -10.53
CA TYR A 179 10.52 12.73 -11.66
C TYR A 179 9.48 13.77 -11.18
N CYS A 180 9.77 15.04 -11.50
CA CYS A 180 8.96 16.20 -11.15
C CYS A 180 8.80 17.11 -12.38
N GLY A 181 7.75 17.93 -12.44
CA GLY A 181 7.56 18.95 -13.48
C GLY A 181 6.21 18.87 -14.18
N GLU A 182 6.00 19.72 -15.19
CA GLU A 182 4.70 19.90 -15.85
C GLU A 182 4.20 18.63 -16.56
N HIS A 183 5.11 17.85 -17.14
CA HIS A 183 4.76 16.59 -17.80
C HIS A 183 4.39 15.48 -16.81
N ARG A 184 4.68 15.65 -15.51
CA ARG A 184 4.29 14.69 -14.46
C ARG A 184 2.77 14.54 -14.38
N VAL A 185 2.03 15.62 -14.66
CA VAL A 185 0.56 15.64 -14.67
C VAL A 185 -0.01 14.65 -15.69
N LYS A 186 0.62 14.53 -16.87
CA LYS A 186 0.22 13.56 -17.89
C LYS A 186 0.53 12.12 -17.45
N LEU A 187 1.64 11.91 -16.76
CA LEU A 187 2.01 10.59 -16.23
C LEU A 187 1.09 10.15 -15.09
N ASP A 188 0.59 11.08 -14.26
CA ASP A 188 -0.35 10.76 -13.18
C ASP A 188 -1.73 10.27 -13.65
N VAL A 189 -2.00 10.26 -14.95
CA VAL A 189 -3.17 9.57 -15.52
C VAL A 189 -2.97 8.05 -15.52
N LEU A 190 -1.71 7.59 -15.60
CA LEU A 190 -1.40 6.16 -15.61
C LEU A 190 -1.67 5.54 -14.22
N PRO A 191 -2.27 4.34 -14.14
CA PRO A 191 -2.70 3.74 -12.88
C PRO A 191 -1.60 3.68 -11.80
N VAL A 192 -0.37 3.32 -12.16
CA VAL A 192 0.73 3.19 -11.19
C VAL A 192 1.19 4.53 -10.63
N TYR A 193 1.25 5.56 -11.48
CA TYR A 193 1.64 6.90 -11.08
C TYR A 193 0.54 7.59 -10.27
N ARG A 194 -0.73 7.42 -10.69
CA ARG A 194 -1.91 7.85 -9.93
C ARG A 194 -1.91 7.26 -8.52
N GLN A 195 -1.72 5.95 -8.39
CA GLN A 195 -1.70 5.27 -7.10
C GLN A 195 -0.55 5.76 -6.22
N TYR A 196 0.64 5.94 -6.80
CA TYR A 196 1.79 6.47 -6.09
C TYR A 196 1.51 7.88 -5.54
N ARG A 197 0.95 8.77 -6.37
CA ARG A 197 0.52 10.11 -5.94
C ARG A 197 -0.50 10.02 -4.80
N PHE A 198 -1.52 9.20 -4.95
CA PHE A 198 -2.60 9.06 -3.99
C PHE A 198 -2.10 8.56 -2.62
N ILE A 199 -1.31 7.49 -2.59
CA ILE A 199 -0.66 6.97 -1.37
C ILE A 199 0.12 8.09 -0.67
N HIS A 200 0.96 8.79 -1.41
CA HIS A 200 1.81 9.83 -0.84
C HIS A 200 1.00 11.04 -0.36
N CYS A 201 -0.08 11.40 -1.06
CA CYS A 201 -1.04 12.42 -0.64
C CYS A 201 -1.71 12.05 0.69
N THR A 202 -2.26 10.83 0.82
CA THR A 202 -2.91 10.37 2.05
C THR A 202 -1.98 10.41 3.25
N ASN A 203 -0.74 9.94 3.11
CA ASN A 203 0.26 9.99 4.18
C ASN A 203 0.60 11.43 4.58
N PHE A 204 0.77 12.29 3.58
CA PHE A 204 1.07 13.69 3.78
C PHE A 204 -0.06 14.40 4.54
N LEU A 205 -1.30 14.25 4.09
CA LEU A 205 -2.48 14.84 4.72
C LEU A 205 -2.67 14.32 6.14
N THR A 206 -2.55 13.01 6.36
CA THR A 206 -2.70 12.39 7.69
C THR A 206 -1.64 12.90 8.67
N SER A 207 -0.37 12.90 8.26
CA SER A 207 0.72 13.37 9.12
C SER A 207 0.60 14.87 9.44
N THR A 208 0.21 15.68 8.46
CA THR A 208 0.02 17.13 8.65
C THR A 208 -1.21 17.43 9.53
N ALA A 209 -2.30 16.67 9.36
CA ALA A 209 -3.49 16.77 10.19
C ALA A 209 -3.19 16.42 11.65
N HIS A 210 -2.42 15.37 11.91
CA HIS A 210 -2.05 14.98 13.28
C HIS A 210 -1.15 16.01 13.96
N GLN A 211 -0.17 16.56 13.25
CA GLN A 211 0.69 17.63 13.77
C GLN A 211 -0.11 18.89 14.11
N THR A 212 -0.95 19.35 13.18
CA THR A 212 -1.79 20.54 13.38
C THR A 212 -2.84 20.36 14.48
N ALA A 213 -3.40 19.16 14.65
CA ALA A 213 -4.32 18.85 15.74
C ALA A 213 -3.69 18.96 17.14
N VAL A 214 -2.38 18.73 17.25
CA VAL A 214 -1.62 18.85 18.52
C VAL A 214 -1.14 20.29 18.76
N GLY A 215 -1.36 21.19 17.80
CA GLY A 215 -1.03 22.62 17.89
C GLY A 215 0.22 23.04 17.11
N THR A 216 0.84 22.14 16.34
CA THR A 216 1.97 22.51 15.48
C THR A 216 1.48 23.40 14.34
N PRO A 217 2.09 24.58 14.10
CA PRO A 217 1.78 25.42 12.95
C PRO A 217 1.88 24.64 11.63
N LEU A 218 1.03 24.98 10.65
CA LEU A 218 1.02 24.32 9.35
C LEU A 218 2.40 24.40 8.66
N LYS A 219 3.04 25.57 8.68
CA LYS A 219 4.38 25.77 8.10
C LYS A 219 5.42 24.82 8.69
N GLU A 220 5.46 24.70 10.01
CA GLU A 220 6.40 23.81 10.71
C GLU A 220 6.10 22.34 10.38
N SER A 221 4.81 21.97 10.31
CA SER A 221 4.39 20.62 9.92
C SER A 221 4.85 20.23 8.51
N LEU A 222 4.78 21.18 7.56
CA LEU A 222 5.26 21.01 6.19
C LEU A 222 6.79 20.86 6.15
N GLU A 223 7.51 21.69 6.89
CA GLU A 223 8.98 21.64 6.98
C GLU A 223 9.46 20.32 7.56
N HIS A 224 8.83 19.86 8.64
CA HIS A 224 9.13 18.58 9.28
C HIS A 224 8.86 17.38 8.34
N TYR A 225 7.75 17.37 7.61
CA TYR A 225 7.49 16.32 6.62
C TYR A 225 8.51 16.35 5.47
N ARG A 226 8.91 17.54 5.03
CA ARG A 226 9.85 17.73 3.91
C ARG A 226 11.21 17.09 4.15
N GLU A 227 11.71 17.07 5.39
CA GLU A 227 13.04 16.54 5.72
C GLU A 227 13.23 15.09 5.24
N HIS A 228 12.20 14.27 5.44
CA HIS A 228 12.22 12.83 5.18
C HIS A 228 11.50 12.44 3.87
N ALA A 229 11.01 13.43 3.11
CA ALA A 229 10.22 13.22 1.90
C ALA A 229 11.06 12.84 0.67
N THR A 230 10.44 12.11 -0.25
CA THR A 230 11.00 11.83 -1.59
C THR A 230 11.17 13.13 -2.40
N PRO A 231 12.05 13.18 -3.42
CA PRO A 231 12.18 14.38 -4.26
C PRO A 231 10.84 14.83 -4.88
N TYR A 232 10.01 13.87 -5.33
CA TYR A 232 8.64 14.12 -5.77
C TYR A 232 7.82 14.89 -4.73
N MET A 233 7.78 14.40 -3.49
CA MET A 233 6.98 15.04 -2.45
C MET A 233 7.60 16.37 -1.97
N LYS A 234 8.94 16.47 -1.94
CA LYS A 234 9.64 17.74 -1.68
C LYS A 234 9.26 18.82 -2.68
N HIS A 235 9.07 18.47 -3.95
CA HIS A 235 8.63 19.42 -4.98
C HIS A 235 7.27 20.04 -4.62
N HIS A 236 6.27 19.22 -4.27
CA HIS A 236 4.95 19.69 -3.87
C HIS A 236 5.00 20.51 -2.58
N ILE A 237 5.69 20.03 -1.54
CA ILE A 237 5.79 20.75 -0.26
C ILE A 237 6.48 22.11 -0.43
N ASN A 238 7.53 22.20 -1.26
CA ASN A 238 8.17 23.47 -1.55
C ASN A 238 7.25 24.45 -2.29
N THR A 239 6.30 23.96 -3.09
CA THR A 239 5.24 24.80 -3.68
C THR A 239 4.27 25.31 -2.61
N MET A 240 3.85 24.44 -1.68
CA MET A 240 2.98 24.83 -0.56
C MET A 240 3.64 25.84 0.39
N LEU A 241 4.93 25.65 0.71
CA LEU A 241 5.72 26.59 1.52
C LEU A 241 5.89 27.94 0.84
N ARG A 242 6.07 27.97 -0.49
CA ARG A 242 6.08 29.22 -1.26
C ARG A 242 4.73 29.93 -1.23
N ALA A 243 3.63 29.19 -1.34
CA ALA A 243 2.28 29.75 -1.22
C ALA A 243 2.04 30.39 0.16
N LEU A 244 2.48 29.74 1.24
CA LEU A 244 2.47 30.32 2.59
C LEU A 244 3.34 31.58 2.69
N GLY A 245 4.54 31.54 2.12
CA GLY A 245 5.45 32.70 2.09
C GLY A 245 4.91 33.89 1.29
N ALA A 246 4.05 33.63 0.30
CA ALA A 246 3.34 34.66 -0.47
C ALA A 246 2.10 35.23 0.24
N GLY A 247 1.82 34.80 1.48
CA GLY A 247 0.72 35.34 2.28
C GLY A 247 -0.64 34.70 2.02
N LYS A 248 -0.72 33.56 1.32
CA LYS A 248 -2.00 32.85 1.16
C LYS A 248 -2.49 32.35 2.51
N SER A 249 -3.77 32.62 2.81
CA SER A 249 -4.43 32.23 4.06
C SER A 249 -5.41 31.07 3.91
N ASN A 250 -5.98 30.88 2.70
CA ASN A 250 -6.87 29.76 2.39
C ASN A 250 -6.07 28.46 2.24
N ILE A 251 -6.49 27.40 2.92
CA ILE A 251 -5.79 26.10 2.98
C ILE A 251 -5.83 25.40 1.62
N GLY A 252 -6.96 25.46 0.92
CA GLY A 252 -7.08 24.94 -0.44
C GLY A 252 -6.07 25.59 -1.38
N ASP A 253 -5.86 26.91 -1.28
CA ASP A 253 -4.88 27.60 -2.11
C ASP A 253 -3.42 27.35 -1.72
N ILE A 254 -3.18 26.96 -0.47
CA ILE A 254 -1.87 26.53 0.03
C ILE A 254 -1.55 25.12 -0.48
N LEU A 255 -2.53 24.21 -0.45
CA LEU A 255 -2.39 22.82 -0.88
C LEU A 255 -2.40 22.64 -2.40
N ASP A 256 -2.80 23.68 -3.14
CA ASP A 256 -2.78 23.76 -4.60
C ASP A 256 -1.37 23.66 -5.18
N SER A 257 -0.87 22.43 -5.24
CA SER A 257 0.46 22.05 -5.70
C SER A 257 0.42 20.98 -6.79
N GLY A 258 -0.79 20.54 -7.19
CA GLY A 258 -1.01 19.38 -8.07
C GLY A 258 -0.90 18.01 -7.39
N LEU A 259 -0.73 17.97 -6.05
CA LEU A 259 -0.69 16.72 -5.29
C LEU A 259 -2.09 16.10 -5.11
N LEU A 260 -3.06 16.94 -4.74
CA LEU A 260 -4.48 16.58 -4.70
C LEU A 260 -5.01 16.56 -6.13
N ASP A 261 -5.96 15.67 -6.42
CA ASP A 261 -6.67 15.75 -7.68
C ASP A 261 -7.62 16.95 -7.72
N ALA A 262 -8.19 17.23 -8.89
CA ALA A 262 -9.01 18.42 -9.09
C ALA A 262 -10.29 18.41 -8.25
N GLU A 263 -10.91 17.24 -8.04
CA GLU A 263 -12.15 17.08 -7.27
C GLU A 263 -11.88 17.25 -5.77
N GLU A 264 -10.80 16.64 -5.29
CA GLU A 264 -10.32 16.74 -3.91
C GLU A 264 -9.91 18.17 -3.58
N LEU A 265 -9.17 18.84 -4.48
CA LEU A 265 -8.73 20.21 -4.30
C LEU A 265 -9.93 21.18 -4.23
N ASP A 266 -10.92 21.00 -5.11
CA ASP A 266 -12.15 21.79 -5.09
C ASP A 266 -12.91 21.59 -3.78
N THR A 267 -13.06 20.34 -3.34
CA THR A 267 -13.66 19.99 -2.04
C THR A 267 -12.93 20.68 -0.88
N VAL A 268 -11.59 20.66 -0.88
CA VAL A 268 -10.80 21.33 0.16
C VAL A 268 -10.94 22.85 0.11
N LYS A 269 -11.01 23.46 -1.09
CA LYS A 269 -11.26 24.90 -1.24
C LYS A 269 -12.62 25.29 -0.68
N LEU A 270 -13.68 24.54 -1.01
CA LEU A 270 -15.02 24.75 -0.45
C LEU A 270 -15.06 24.59 1.07
N LEU A 271 -14.36 23.59 1.62
CA LEU A 271 -14.24 23.40 3.07
C LEU A 271 -13.41 24.52 3.73
N SER A 272 -12.44 25.09 3.02
CA SER A 272 -11.57 26.17 3.52
C SER A 272 -12.33 27.45 3.82
N ASP A 273 -13.41 27.71 3.09
CA ASP A 273 -14.29 28.85 3.32
C ASP A 273 -15.10 28.70 4.62
N SER A 274 -15.24 27.47 5.13
CA SER A 274 -15.98 27.16 6.37
C SER A 274 -15.14 27.19 7.66
N GLY A 275 -13.82 27.42 7.56
CA GLY A 275 -12.94 27.71 8.70
C GLY A 275 -11.99 26.59 9.16
N ASN A 276 -11.18 26.89 10.18
CA ASN A 276 -10.11 26.09 10.82
C ASN A 276 -9.42 24.98 9.99
N ALA A 277 -8.27 25.34 9.38
CA ALA A 277 -7.01 24.68 9.72
C ALA A 277 -7.03 23.15 9.81
N SER A 278 -6.99 22.73 11.07
CA SER A 278 -6.86 21.36 11.50
C SER A 278 -8.09 20.52 11.16
N VAL A 279 -9.28 21.13 11.15
CA VAL A 279 -10.54 20.42 10.87
C VAL A 279 -10.60 20.00 9.41
N ILE A 280 -10.22 20.89 8.48
CA ILE A 280 -10.23 20.62 7.04
C ILE A 280 -9.19 19.55 6.70
N LEU A 281 -7.96 19.72 7.21
CA LEU A 281 -6.89 18.75 7.01
C LEU A 281 -7.26 17.38 7.57
N LYS A 282 -7.89 17.33 8.76
CA LYS A 282 -8.36 16.08 9.34
C LYS A 282 -9.45 15.42 8.50
N LYS A 283 -10.46 16.17 8.04
CA LYS A 283 -11.53 15.63 7.18
C LYS A 283 -10.98 15.09 5.85
N SER A 284 -10.10 15.86 5.20
CA SER A 284 -9.45 15.45 3.96
C SER A 284 -8.58 14.20 4.17
N ALA A 285 -7.75 14.17 5.23
CA ALA A 285 -6.95 12.99 5.57
C ALA A 285 -7.81 11.74 5.77
N LEU A 286 -8.94 11.85 6.48
CA LEU A 286 -9.86 10.73 6.71
C LEU A 286 -10.47 10.22 5.40
N MET A 287 -10.97 11.11 4.55
CA MET A 287 -11.57 10.75 3.26
C MET A 287 -10.58 10.00 2.35
N HIS A 288 -9.36 10.51 2.23
CA HIS A 288 -8.30 9.87 1.45
C HIS A 288 -7.84 8.54 2.06
N SER A 289 -7.82 8.45 3.39
CA SER A 289 -7.45 7.22 4.09
C SER A 289 -8.47 6.11 3.85
N GLU A 290 -9.77 6.41 3.94
CA GLU A 290 -10.83 5.46 3.67
C GLU A 290 -10.80 4.96 2.23
N GLN A 291 -10.68 5.88 1.27
CA GLN A 291 -10.56 5.55 -0.15
C GLN A 291 -9.31 4.68 -0.43
N LEU A 292 -8.15 5.01 0.13
CA LEU A 292 -6.92 4.23 -0.03
C LEU A 292 -7.08 2.81 0.51
N LEU A 293 -7.71 2.64 1.66
CA LEU A 293 -7.95 1.33 2.25
C LEU A 293 -8.92 0.50 1.40
N LEU A 294 -9.96 1.11 0.83
CA LEU A 294 -10.89 0.46 -0.08
C LEU A 294 -10.20 0.02 -1.39
N GLU A 295 -9.38 0.88 -1.99
CA GLU A 295 -8.62 0.57 -3.20
C GLU A 295 -7.65 -0.59 -2.98
N ILE A 296 -6.92 -0.59 -1.85
CA ILE A 296 -5.98 -1.66 -1.53
C ILE A 296 -6.69 -2.98 -1.29
N ASP A 297 -7.83 -2.98 -0.59
CA ASP A 297 -8.59 -4.21 -0.36
C ASP A 297 -9.15 -4.78 -1.67
N ARG A 298 -9.65 -3.91 -2.56
CA ARG A 298 -10.05 -4.29 -3.91
C ARG A 298 -8.87 -4.84 -4.71
N LEU A 299 -7.73 -4.15 -4.71
CA LEU A 299 -6.51 -4.60 -5.43
C LEU A 299 -6.03 -5.96 -4.92
N LYS A 300 -6.02 -6.17 -3.61
CA LYS A 300 -5.62 -7.45 -3.00
C LYS A 300 -6.56 -8.58 -3.43
N THR A 301 -7.87 -8.34 -3.38
CA THR A 301 -8.88 -9.36 -3.67
C THR A 301 -8.99 -9.63 -5.16
N TRP A 302 -9.20 -8.60 -5.98
CA TRP A 302 -9.37 -8.72 -7.43
C TRP A 302 -8.05 -9.00 -8.14
N GLY A 303 -6.97 -8.32 -7.78
CA GLY A 303 -5.65 -8.52 -8.41
C GLY A 303 -5.14 -9.94 -8.22
N SER A 304 -5.29 -10.51 -7.01
CA SER A 304 -4.97 -11.91 -6.77
C SER A 304 -5.88 -12.83 -7.58
N ARG A 305 -7.19 -12.62 -7.58
CA ARG A 305 -8.13 -13.48 -8.32
C ARG A 305 -7.87 -13.48 -9.81
N ILE A 306 -7.74 -12.31 -10.43
CA ILE A 306 -7.46 -12.16 -11.86
C ILE A 306 -6.18 -12.89 -12.23
N LEU A 307 -5.12 -12.69 -11.45
CA LEU A 307 -3.85 -13.37 -11.70
C LEU A 307 -3.96 -14.89 -11.54
N PHE A 308 -4.60 -15.38 -10.47
CA PHE A 308 -4.82 -16.82 -10.29
C PHE A 308 -5.66 -17.42 -11.43
N THR A 309 -6.71 -16.73 -11.86
CA THR A 309 -7.52 -17.19 -13.00
C THR A 309 -6.72 -17.23 -14.28
N LEU A 310 -5.84 -16.24 -14.52
CA LEU A 310 -4.96 -16.19 -15.70
C LEU A 310 -3.91 -17.31 -15.65
N LEU A 311 -3.28 -17.53 -14.50
CA LEU A 311 -2.35 -18.64 -14.29
C LEU A 311 -3.02 -19.99 -14.52
N ALA A 312 -4.23 -20.17 -13.99
CA ALA A 312 -5.00 -21.40 -14.15
C ALA A 312 -5.44 -21.62 -15.61
N THR A 313 -5.85 -20.57 -16.33
CA THR A 313 -6.23 -20.69 -17.75
C THR A 313 -5.04 -21.02 -18.63
N VAL A 314 -3.91 -20.33 -18.46
CA VAL A 314 -2.69 -20.63 -19.24
C VAL A 314 -2.15 -22.02 -18.88
N GLY A 315 -2.14 -22.39 -17.59
CA GLY A 315 -1.72 -23.72 -17.15
C GLY A 315 -2.62 -24.84 -17.71
N ALA A 316 -3.95 -24.66 -17.64
CA ALA A 316 -4.91 -25.61 -18.20
C ALA A 316 -4.78 -25.71 -19.73
N TRP A 317 -4.59 -24.59 -20.42
CA TRP A 317 -4.35 -24.56 -21.86
C TRP A 317 -3.11 -25.36 -22.25
N MET A 318 -1.98 -25.18 -21.54
CA MET A 318 -0.76 -25.95 -21.76
C MET A 318 -0.96 -27.45 -21.48
N ALA A 319 -1.63 -27.79 -20.36
CA ALA A 319 -1.90 -29.18 -19.99
C ALA A 319 -2.82 -29.88 -21.01
N LEU A 320 -3.86 -29.19 -21.48
CA LEU A 320 -4.75 -29.70 -22.54
C LEU A 320 -4.02 -29.83 -23.87
N GLY A 321 -3.09 -28.93 -24.20
CA GLY A 321 -2.26 -29.04 -25.40
C GLY A 321 -1.42 -30.33 -25.41
N VAL A 322 -0.75 -30.64 -24.30
CA VAL A 322 0.03 -31.88 -24.15
C VAL A 322 -0.90 -33.11 -24.09
N GLY A 323 -1.97 -33.05 -23.29
CA GLY A 323 -2.89 -34.16 -23.09
C GLY A 323 -3.68 -34.54 -24.34
N SER A 324 -4.15 -33.56 -25.11
CA SER A 324 -4.85 -33.83 -26.38
C SER A 324 -3.93 -34.51 -27.40
N LEU A 325 -2.66 -34.13 -27.45
CA LEU A 325 -1.67 -34.78 -28.30
C LEU A 325 -1.41 -36.21 -27.85
N ALA A 326 -1.26 -36.45 -26.55
CA ALA A 326 -1.07 -37.79 -26.00
C ALA A 326 -2.27 -38.71 -26.26
N LEU A 327 -3.50 -38.21 -26.12
CA LEU A 327 -4.72 -38.95 -26.42
C LEU A 327 -4.86 -39.25 -27.92
N HIS A 328 -4.50 -38.29 -28.77
CA HIS A 328 -4.47 -38.50 -30.22
C HIS A 328 -3.49 -39.64 -30.56
N ILE A 329 -2.27 -39.60 -30.03
CA ILE A 329 -1.28 -40.68 -30.20
C ILE A 329 -1.86 -42.03 -29.76
N ALA A 330 -2.43 -42.12 -28.55
CA ALA A 330 -2.96 -43.36 -28.01
C ALA A 330 -4.12 -43.95 -28.84
N THR A 331 -5.04 -43.11 -29.31
CA THR A 331 -6.18 -43.56 -30.15
C THR A 331 -5.73 -44.01 -31.54
N THR A 332 -4.71 -43.35 -32.11
CA THR A 332 -4.16 -43.74 -33.42
C THR A 332 -3.47 -45.12 -33.35
N PHE A 333 -2.74 -45.41 -32.27
CA PHE A 333 -2.13 -46.73 -32.03
C PHE A 333 -3.14 -47.85 -31.76
N SER A 334 -4.32 -47.54 -31.20
CA SER A 334 -5.36 -48.55 -30.95
C SER A 334 -6.14 -49.00 -32.19
N LEU A 335 -5.97 -48.30 -33.31
CA LEU A 335 -6.70 -48.52 -34.58
C LEU A 335 -5.84 -49.21 -35.66
N THR A 336 -4.57 -49.48 -35.38
CA THR A 336 -3.60 -50.19 -36.25
C THR A 336 -3.28 -51.56 -35.71
#